data_AF-A0A1T5BCR4-F1
#
_entry.id   AF-A0A1T5BCR4-F1
#
_cell.length_a   1.000
_cell.length_b   1.000
_cell.length_c   1.000
_cell.angle_alpha   90.00
_cell.angle_beta   90.00
_cell.angle_gamma   90.00
#
_symmetry.space_group_name_H-M   'P 1'
#
loop_
_entity.id
_entity.type
_entity.pdbx_description
1 polymer ?
#
loop_
_entity_poly.entity_id
_entity_poly.type
_entity_poly.pdbx_seq_one_letter_code
_entity_poly.pdbx_strand_id
1 'polypeptide(L)'
;MPETAILHINERKNVLNKRQKEFNQLSEKIEELDRLIPELESAYDQMIQRIPTDLDPLVKEYQEFRAEIVHIMDRTYSADLFRKIYQDKLAYLITESAYDLISHYGFDDLKPVFNKYSQVDIETLLAEERAKAEKITDPAFLLESESVKEPVQYENFHDLPEEEQQRIKAEQREERLNKRIQEAKELAEQQKTTKSVRTVYMDLVKAFHPDLEKDEAEKLRRTDIMQQVTQAYQENNLLKLLKLQIELDRIDQDQLENLSKNQLNYYNKVLKQQVEELEIVKENIQKKISAVCGLPFQHANSLTTVIVKFNTNVNEMKAEIKNIRNVIKSWKVPSQLKAYLKTYQIPGQSFLDEDED
;
A
#
# COMPACT_ATOMS: atom_id res chain seq x y z
N MET A 1 16.30 -19.95 8.36
CA MET A 1 15.75 -20.66 7.20
C MET A 1 14.51 -21.36 7.70
N PRO A 2 13.29 -20.94 7.35
CA PRO A 2 12.12 -21.74 7.72
C PRO A 2 12.27 -23.09 7.00
N GLU A 3 12.15 -24.20 7.73
CA GLU A 3 12.01 -25.52 7.12
C GLU A 3 10.82 -25.46 6.17
N THR A 4 11.08 -25.38 4.87
CA THR A 4 10.07 -25.62 3.85
C THR A 4 9.68 -27.07 3.99
N ALA A 5 8.63 -27.31 4.77
CA ALA A 5 8.01 -28.60 4.95
C ALA A 5 7.28 -28.91 3.63
N ILE A 6 8.05 -29.35 2.63
CA ILE A 6 7.50 -29.69 1.32
C ILE A 6 6.55 -30.87 1.53
N LEU A 7 5.25 -30.56 1.56
CA LEU A 7 4.19 -31.53 1.68
C LEU A 7 3.92 -32.04 0.25
N HIS A 8 4.75 -32.99 -0.17
CA HIS A 8 4.77 -33.51 -1.54
C HIS A 8 4.58 -35.02 -1.54
N ILE A 9 3.70 -35.51 -2.42
CA ILE A 9 3.45 -36.95 -2.61
C ILE A 9 4.48 -37.48 -3.61
N ASN A 10 5.33 -38.42 -3.16
CA ASN A 10 6.43 -38.98 -3.96
C ASN A 10 5.96 -40.03 -4.98
N GLU A 11 6.75 -40.25 -6.04
CA GLU A 11 6.52 -41.25 -7.11
C GLU A 11 7.24 -42.59 -6.84
N ARG A 12 7.28 -43.09 -5.60
CA ARG A 12 8.18 -44.22 -5.28
C ARG A 12 7.74 -45.58 -5.84
N LYS A 13 6.45 -45.80 -6.12
CA LYS A 13 5.93 -47.11 -6.59
C LYS A 13 4.90 -47.10 -7.72
N ASN A 14 4.20 -45.99 -8.00
CA ASN A 14 3.20 -45.87 -9.06
C ASN A 14 3.18 -44.45 -9.65
N VAL A 15 2.76 -44.32 -10.91
CA VAL A 15 2.53 -43.02 -11.56
C VAL A 15 1.46 -42.25 -10.77
N LEU A 16 1.74 -41.00 -10.39
CA LEU A 16 0.79 -40.18 -9.62
C LEU A 16 -0.54 -40.07 -10.36
N ASN A 17 -1.63 -40.26 -9.62
CA ASN A 17 -2.96 -40.04 -10.15
C ASN A 17 -3.23 -38.52 -10.33
N LYS A 18 -4.27 -38.17 -11.10
CA LYS A 18 -4.60 -36.77 -11.41
C LYS A 18 -4.75 -35.89 -10.16
N ARG A 19 -5.29 -36.42 -9.07
CA ARG A 19 -5.55 -35.67 -7.84
C ARG A 19 -4.30 -35.49 -6.99
N GLN A 20 -3.39 -36.47 -7.01
CA GLN A 20 -2.09 -36.37 -6.35
C GLN A 20 -1.20 -35.35 -7.09
N LYS A 21 -1.25 -35.32 -8.42
CA LYS A 21 -0.58 -34.28 -9.21
C LYS A 21 -1.13 -32.89 -8.91
N GLU A 22 -2.45 -32.75 -8.83
CA GLU A 22 -3.11 -31.50 -8.46
C GLU A 22 -2.72 -31.06 -7.04
N PHE A 23 -2.66 -31.99 -6.08
CA PHE A 23 -2.18 -31.71 -4.72
C PHE A 23 -0.77 -31.12 -4.73
N ASN A 24 0.19 -31.81 -5.37
CA ASN A 24 1.57 -31.36 -5.44
C ASN A 24 1.69 -29.98 -6.13
N GLN A 25 0.99 -29.77 -7.24
CA GLN A 25 0.99 -28.48 -7.96
C GLN A 25 0.45 -27.32 -7.10
N LEU A 26 -0.63 -27.55 -6.35
CA LEU A 26 -1.19 -26.53 -5.47
C LEU A 26 -0.30 -26.26 -4.27
N SER A 27 0.34 -27.29 -3.70
CA SER A 27 1.31 -27.13 -2.62
C SER A 27 2.52 -26.32 -3.08
N GLU A 28 3.10 -26.65 -4.24
CA GLU A 28 4.21 -25.88 -4.84
C GLU A 28 3.79 -24.42 -5.05
N LYS A 29 2.57 -24.19 -5.56
CA LYS A 29 2.08 -22.83 -5.80
C LYS A 29 1.92 -22.01 -4.52
N ILE A 30 1.44 -22.63 -3.44
CA ILE A 30 1.33 -21.97 -2.13
C ILE A 30 2.73 -21.63 -1.60
N GLU A 31 3.70 -22.53 -1.72
CA GLU A 31 5.09 -22.23 -1.29
C GLU A 31 5.71 -21.07 -2.06
N GLU A 32 5.49 -21.00 -3.38
CA GLU A 32 5.93 -19.85 -4.18
C GLU A 32 5.32 -18.54 -3.67
N LEU A 33 4.01 -18.54 -3.38
CA LEU A 33 3.29 -17.37 -2.90
C LEU A 33 3.71 -16.97 -1.48
N ASP A 34 3.89 -17.93 -0.58
CA ASP A 34 4.35 -17.72 0.81
C ASP A 34 5.77 -17.14 0.86
N ARG A 35 6.59 -17.35 -0.17
CA ARG A 35 7.90 -16.69 -0.31
C ARG A 35 7.80 -15.32 -0.97
N LEU A 36 7.01 -15.21 -2.03
CA LEU A 36 6.94 -14.01 -2.85
C LEU A 36 6.21 -12.86 -2.13
N ILE A 37 5.14 -13.15 -1.40
CA ILE A 37 4.35 -12.12 -0.70
C ILE A 37 5.20 -11.35 0.31
N PRO A 38 5.91 -11.99 1.26
CA PRO A 38 6.80 -11.29 2.18
C PRO A 38 7.95 -10.56 1.49
N GLU A 39 8.48 -11.10 0.39
CA GLU A 39 9.50 -10.41 -0.41
C GLU A 39 8.98 -9.08 -0.98
N LEU A 40 7.76 -9.09 -1.53
CA LEU A 40 7.12 -7.89 -2.05
C LEU A 40 6.71 -6.90 -0.95
N GLU A 41 6.23 -7.39 0.20
CA GLU A 41 5.97 -6.55 1.37
C GLU A 41 7.24 -5.85 1.84
N SER A 42 8.35 -6.60 1.98
CA SER A 42 9.63 -6.00 2.31
C SER A 42 10.10 -4.99 1.26
N ALA A 43 9.82 -5.22 -0.02
CA ALA A 43 10.15 -4.26 -1.08
C ALA A 43 9.35 -2.97 -0.94
N TYR A 44 8.05 -3.11 -0.67
CA TYR A 44 7.16 -1.98 -0.41
C TYR A 44 7.62 -1.17 0.80
N ASP A 45 7.88 -1.82 1.94
CA ASP A 45 8.31 -1.16 3.16
C ASP A 45 9.63 -0.42 2.98
N GLN A 46 10.61 -1.04 2.30
CA GLN A 46 11.89 -0.40 1.99
C GLN A 46 11.70 0.85 1.11
N MET A 47 10.79 0.83 0.14
CA MET A 47 10.50 2.03 -0.65
C MET A 47 9.85 3.12 0.19
N ILE A 48 8.80 2.80 0.95
CA ILE A 48 8.09 3.78 1.78
C ILE A 48 9.04 4.45 2.79
N GLN A 49 9.94 3.69 3.41
CA GLN A 49 10.96 4.23 4.31
C GLN A 49 11.95 5.18 3.61
N ARG A 50 12.24 4.93 2.33
CA ARG A 50 13.18 5.74 1.53
C ARG A 50 12.54 6.97 0.89
N ILE A 51 11.21 7.03 0.74
CA ILE A 51 10.54 8.20 0.13
C ILE A 51 10.90 9.52 0.84
N PRO A 52 10.79 9.65 2.18
CA PRO A 52 11.09 10.90 2.87
C PRO A 52 12.55 11.37 2.77
N THR A 53 13.47 10.44 2.51
CA THR A 53 14.92 10.70 2.50
C THR A 53 15.47 10.85 1.08
N ASP A 54 15.03 10.01 0.15
CA ASP A 54 15.56 9.94 -1.20
C ASP A 54 14.73 10.69 -2.23
N LEU A 55 13.41 10.83 -2.04
CA LEU A 55 12.50 11.36 -3.05
C LEU A 55 11.86 12.70 -2.65
N ASP A 56 11.29 12.82 -1.45
CA ASP A 56 10.60 14.04 -1.00
C ASP A 56 11.50 15.30 -1.08
N PRO A 57 12.79 15.26 -0.69
CA PRO A 57 13.67 16.42 -0.83
C PRO A 57 13.88 16.81 -2.29
N LEU A 58 13.96 15.83 -3.20
CA LEU A 58 14.12 16.07 -4.63
C LEU A 58 12.85 16.66 -5.25
N VAL A 59 11.68 16.13 -4.87
CA VAL A 59 10.39 16.69 -5.30
C VAL A 59 10.30 18.13 -4.84
N LYS A 60 10.61 18.42 -3.57
CA LYS A 60 10.61 19.78 -3.03
C LYS A 60 11.57 20.70 -3.79
N GLU A 61 12.81 20.28 -3.99
CA GLU A 61 13.82 21.04 -4.74
C GLU A 61 13.34 21.34 -6.18
N TYR A 62 12.73 20.36 -6.85
CA TYR A 62 12.15 20.54 -8.18
C TYR A 62 11.02 21.58 -8.18
N GLN A 63 10.12 21.54 -7.19
CA GLN A 63 9.03 22.52 -7.09
C GLN A 63 9.54 23.94 -6.77
N GLU A 64 10.58 24.07 -5.93
CA GLU A 64 11.23 25.36 -5.67
C GLU A 64 11.79 25.97 -6.97
N PHE A 65 12.37 25.15 -7.86
CA PHE A 65 12.80 25.62 -9.18
C PHE A 65 11.62 25.99 -10.10
N ARG A 66 10.50 25.26 -10.04
CA ARG A 66 9.29 25.65 -10.78
C ARG A 66 8.73 27.00 -10.30
N ALA A 67 8.76 27.26 -9.00
CA ALA A 67 8.41 28.57 -8.45
C ALA A 67 9.38 29.68 -8.95
N GLU A 68 10.69 29.41 -9.03
CA GLU A 68 11.64 30.37 -9.63
C GLU A 68 11.30 30.67 -11.11
N ILE A 69 10.89 29.66 -11.88
CA ILE A 69 10.43 29.85 -13.26
C ILE A 69 9.22 30.79 -13.33
N VAL A 70 8.22 30.61 -12.45
CA VAL A 70 7.06 31.50 -12.35
C VAL A 70 7.49 32.95 -12.09
N HIS A 71 8.42 33.18 -11.17
CA HIS A 71 8.94 34.52 -10.89
C HIS A 71 9.78 35.12 -12.04
N ILE A 72 10.46 34.30 -12.84
CA ILE A 72 11.14 34.76 -14.06
C ILE A 72 10.13 35.20 -15.11
N MET A 73 9.05 34.43 -15.29
CA MET A 73 7.97 34.78 -16.21
C MET A 73 7.27 36.08 -15.79
N ASP A 74 6.92 36.23 -14.51
CA ASP A 74 6.32 37.44 -13.94
C ASP A 74 7.20 38.69 -14.12
N ARG A 75 8.51 38.58 -13.86
CA ARG A 75 9.47 39.68 -14.13
C ARG A 75 9.55 40.04 -15.59
N THR A 76 9.59 39.03 -16.47
CA THR A 76 9.70 39.27 -17.92
C THR A 76 8.44 39.93 -18.48
N TYR A 77 7.27 39.50 -17.99
CA TYR A 77 6.00 40.15 -18.29
C TYR A 77 6.01 41.61 -17.84
N SER A 78 6.43 41.87 -16.59
CA SER A 78 6.45 43.21 -15.99
C SER A 78 7.47 44.16 -16.64
N ALA A 79 8.50 43.61 -17.30
CA ALA A 79 9.48 44.38 -18.06
C ALA A 79 8.97 44.83 -19.45
N ASP A 80 7.77 44.39 -19.86
CA ASP A 80 7.09 44.78 -21.11
C ASP A 80 7.95 44.60 -22.37
N LEU A 81 8.80 43.57 -22.39
CA LEU A 81 9.76 43.33 -23.48
C LEU A 81 9.14 42.62 -24.70
N PHE A 82 7.90 42.14 -24.59
CA PHE A 82 7.26 41.27 -25.59
C PHE A 82 5.95 41.85 -26.13
N ARG A 83 5.59 41.45 -27.36
CA ARG A 83 4.27 41.75 -27.94
C ARG A 83 3.17 41.09 -27.10
N LYS A 84 1.96 41.66 -27.17
CA LYS A 84 0.78 41.20 -26.44
C LYS A 84 0.50 39.70 -26.56
N ILE A 85 0.66 39.12 -27.76
CA ILE A 85 0.46 37.68 -27.99
C ILE A 85 1.35 36.78 -27.10
N TYR A 86 2.59 37.21 -26.82
CA TYR A 86 3.49 36.46 -25.94
C TYR A 86 3.24 36.77 -24.46
N GLN A 87 2.75 37.97 -24.15
CA GLN A 87 2.29 38.32 -22.80
C GLN A 87 1.09 37.46 -22.40
N ASP A 88 0.14 37.23 -23.31
CA ASP A 88 -1.01 36.36 -23.07
C ASP A 88 -0.56 34.91 -22.82
N LYS A 89 0.41 34.41 -23.60
CA LYS A 89 1.04 33.10 -23.35
C LYS A 89 1.74 33.02 -21.99
N LEU A 90 2.47 34.08 -21.60
CA LEU A 90 3.12 34.14 -20.29
C LEU A 90 2.10 34.16 -19.16
N ALA A 91 1.05 34.96 -19.27
CA ALA A 91 -0.01 35.04 -18.28
C ALA A 91 -0.65 33.67 -18.07
N TYR A 92 -0.99 32.96 -19.16
CA TYR A 92 -1.51 31.60 -19.11
C TYR A 92 -0.55 30.61 -18.42
N LEU A 93 0.73 30.61 -18.83
CA LEU A 93 1.74 29.73 -18.22
C LEU A 93 1.96 30.01 -16.72
N ILE A 94 1.94 31.29 -16.34
CA ILE A 94 2.04 31.72 -14.94
C ILE A 94 0.83 31.22 -14.14
N THR A 95 -0.41 31.42 -14.64
CA THR A 95 -1.61 31.00 -13.92
C THR A 95 -1.66 29.49 -13.75
N GLU A 96 -1.43 28.70 -14.80
CA GLU A 96 -1.44 27.24 -14.73
C GLU A 96 -0.36 26.71 -13.77
N SER A 97 0.87 27.22 -13.89
CA SER A 97 1.99 26.75 -13.07
C SER A 97 1.84 27.15 -11.60
N ALA A 98 1.41 28.38 -11.33
CA ALA A 98 1.20 28.86 -9.97
C ALA A 98 0.02 28.14 -9.31
N TYR A 99 -1.06 27.89 -10.05
CA TYR A 99 -2.21 27.14 -9.55
C TYR A 99 -1.80 25.74 -9.07
N ASP A 100 -1.07 25.00 -9.90
CA ASP A 100 -0.58 23.66 -9.56
C ASP A 100 0.35 23.67 -8.33
N LEU A 101 1.28 24.64 -8.26
CA LEU A 101 2.20 24.79 -7.12
C LEU A 101 1.48 25.14 -5.82
N ILE A 102 0.41 25.94 -5.89
CA ILE A 102 -0.38 26.35 -4.72
C ILE A 102 -1.30 25.20 -4.28
N SER A 103 -2.05 24.60 -5.21
CA SER A 103 -3.05 23.57 -4.89
C SER A 103 -2.42 22.27 -4.39
N HIS A 104 -1.33 21.81 -5.02
CA HIS A 104 -0.75 20.49 -4.74
C HIS A 104 0.51 20.52 -3.85
N TYR A 105 1.22 21.65 -3.78
CA TYR A 105 2.52 21.72 -3.09
C TYR A 105 2.63 22.84 -2.04
N GLY A 106 1.59 23.66 -1.85
CA GLY A 106 1.51 24.64 -0.77
C GLY A 106 2.38 25.90 -0.93
N PHE A 107 2.73 26.28 -2.17
CA PHE A 107 3.48 27.52 -2.45
C PHE A 107 2.61 28.78 -2.37
N ASP A 108 2.14 29.08 -1.15
CA ASP A 108 1.22 30.20 -0.87
C ASP A 108 1.77 31.59 -1.22
N ASP A 109 3.10 31.72 -1.30
CA ASP A 109 3.79 32.93 -1.75
C ASP A 109 3.52 33.28 -3.22
N LEU A 110 3.06 32.32 -4.02
CA LEU A 110 2.65 32.53 -5.41
C LEU A 110 1.21 33.03 -5.56
N LYS A 111 0.38 33.04 -4.51
CA LYS A 111 -1.02 33.53 -4.57
C LYS A 111 -1.13 34.96 -5.13
N PRO A 112 -0.32 35.94 -4.69
CA PRO A 112 -0.37 37.30 -5.26
C PRO A 112 0.03 37.34 -6.74
N VAL A 113 0.97 36.47 -7.16
CA VAL A 113 1.39 36.36 -8.56
C VAL A 113 0.26 35.79 -9.40
N PHE A 114 -0.39 34.72 -8.95
CA PHE A 114 -1.55 34.14 -9.65
C PHE A 114 -2.68 35.16 -9.83
N ASN A 115 -3.07 35.83 -8.74
CA ASN A 115 -4.18 36.80 -8.74
C ASN A 115 -3.91 38.03 -9.63
N LYS A 116 -2.65 38.34 -9.95
CA LYS A 116 -2.28 39.42 -10.89
C LYS A 116 -2.67 39.07 -12.34
N TYR A 117 -2.66 37.79 -12.71
CA TYR A 117 -2.86 37.32 -14.08
C TYR A 117 -4.21 36.61 -14.29
N SER A 118 -4.85 36.15 -13.22
CA SER A 118 -6.17 35.51 -13.25
C SER A 118 -7.31 36.53 -13.08
N GLN A 119 -8.45 36.26 -13.71
CA GLN A 119 -9.70 37.01 -13.48
C GLN A 119 -10.45 36.55 -12.22
N VAL A 120 -10.19 35.31 -11.78
CA VAL A 120 -10.81 34.70 -10.61
C VAL A 120 -9.76 34.57 -9.51
N ASP A 121 -10.14 34.96 -8.30
CA ASP A 121 -9.29 34.83 -7.13
C ASP A 121 -9.02 33.35 -6.81
N ILE A 122 -7.76 33.04 -6.47
CA ILE A 122 -7.34 31.67 -6.22
C ILE A 122 -8.05 31.01 -5.04
N GLU A 123 -8.42 31.76 -4.00
CA GLU A 123 -9.11 31.18 -2.84
C GLU A 123 -10.51 30.68 -3.23
N THR A 124 -11.14 31.37 -4.19
CA THR A 124 -12.43 30.93 -4.76
C THR A 124 -12.27 29.62 -5.51
N LEU A 125 -11.23 29.49 -6.33
CA LEU A 125 -10.96 28.25 -7.07
C LEU A 125 -10.63 27.07 -6.15
N LEU A 126 -9.80 27.29 -5.13
CA LEU A 126 -9.45 26.26 -4.15
C LEU A 126 -10.67 25.82 -3.32
N ALA A 127 -11.58 26.74 -2.98
CA ALA A 127 -12.82 26.41 -2.30
C ALA A 127 -13.75 25.55 -3.18
N GLU A 128 -13.86 25.86 -4.46
CA GLU A 128 -14.63 25.05 -5.42
C GLU A 128 -14.05 23.64 -5.59
N GLU A 129 -12.72 23.50 -5.64
CA GLU A 129 -12.07 22.19 -5.70
C GLU A 129 -12.34 21.35 -4.45
N ARG A 130 -12.21 21.95 -3.26
CA ARG A 130 -12.52 21.26 -1.99
C ARG A 130 -13.97 20.78 -1.97
N ALA A 131 -14.90 21.63 -2.37
CA ALA A 131 -16.33 21.28 -2.44
C ALA A 131 -16.64 20.19 -3.49
N LYS A 132 -15.83 20.06 -4.56
CA LYS A 132 -15.94 18.97 -5.54
C LYS A 132 -15.34 17.68 -4.99
N ALA A 133 -14.20 17.73 -4.32
CA ALA A 133 -13.56 16.57 -3.70
C ALA A 133 -14.44 15.94 -2.60
N GLU A 134 -15.08 16.76 -1.76
CA GLU A 134 -16.02 16.30 -0.73
C GLU A 134 -17.23 15.54 -1.33
N LYS A 135 -17.69 15.92 -2.52
CA LYS A 135 -18.80 15.25 -3.22
C LYS A 135 -18.42 13.93 -3.90
N ILE A 136 -17.13 13.71 -4.15
CA ILE A 136 -16.60 12.52 -4.83
C ILE A 136 -16.15 11.45 -3.82
N THR A 137 -16.12 11.76 -2.52
CA THR A 137 -15.73 10.80 -1.49
C THR A 137 -16.82 9.73 -1.33
N ASP A 138 -16.63 8.60 -2.02
CA ASP A 138 -17.45 7.40 -1.94
C ASP A 138 -17.50 6.89 -0.49
N PRO A 139 -18.68 6.67 0.12
CA PRO A 139 -18.82 6.16 1.49
C PRO A 139 -18.13 4.79 1.72
N ALA A 140 -17.74 4.08 0.67
CA ALA A 140 -16.91 2.87 0.78
C ALA A 140 -15.47 3.13 1.27
N PHE A 141 -14.94 4.36 1.14
CA PHE A 141 -13.59 4.72 1.62
C PHE A 141 -13.60 5.26 3.07
N LEU A 142 -14.77 5.65 3.60
CA LEU A 142 -14.93 6.15 4.98
C LEU A 142 -15.15 5.07 6.05
N LEU A 143 -15.28 3.80 5.66
CA LEU A 143 -15.58 2.70 6.58
C LEU A 143 -14.39 2.23 7.45
N GLU A 144 -13.20 2.79 7.27
CA GLU A 144 -12.03 2.53 8.13
C GLU A 144 -11.80 3.58 9.24
N SER A 145 -12.60 4.64 9.30
CA SER A 145 -12.34 5.73 10.23
C SER A 145 -13.58 6.27 10.97
N GLU A 146 -14.49 5.42 11.46
CA GLU A 146 -15.42 5.88 12.50
C GLU A 146 -16.12 4.72 13.23
N SER A 147 -15.78 4.54 14.51
CA SER A 147 -16.57 3.74 15.45
C SER A 147 -16.36 4.28 16.86
N VAL A 148 -16.63 5.57 17.07
CA VAL A 148 -16.75 6.13 18.42
C VAL A 148 -18.20 5.90 18.87
N LYS A 149 -18.46 4.74 19.48
CA LYS A 149 -19.66 4.55 20.31
C LYS A 149 -19.45 5.28 21.64
N GLU A 150 -20.39 6.16 21.97
CA GLU A 150 -20.46 6.94 23.21
C GLU A 150 -20.35 6.04 24.46
N PRO A 151 -19.66 6.48 25.53
CA PRO A 151 -19.64 5.73 26.77
C PRO A 151 -20.87 6.03 27.62
N VAL A 152 -21.46 4.93 28.09
CA VAL A 152 -22.53 4.83 29.09
C VAL A 152 -22.09 5.48 30.42
N GLN A 153 -22.98 6.27 31.02
CA GLN A 153 -22.80 6.93 32.32
C GLN A 153 -22.86 5.90 33.47
N TYR A 154 -21.88 5.96 34.38
CA TYR A 154 -21.96 5.32 35.70
C TYR A 154 -22.45 6.36 36.71
N GLU A 155 -23.50 6.00 37.45
CA GLU A 155 -23.99 6.74 38.61
C GLU A 155 -22.91 6.71 39.72
N ASN A 156 -22.65 7.88 40.31
CA ASN A 156 -21.74 8.11 41.46
C ASN A 156 -20.26 8.41 41.18
N PHE A 157 -19.91 8.91 39.97
CA PHE A 157 -18.55 9.41 39.70
C PHE A 157 -18.27 10.82 40.28
N HIS A 158 -19.32 11.60 40.58
CA HIS A 158 -19.21 13.02 40.93
C HIS A 158 -18.93 13.31 42.42
N ASP A 159 -18.94 12.30 43.29
CA ASP A 159 -18.79 12.47 44.75
C ASP A 159 -17.34 12.26 45.25
N LEU A 160 -16.40 11.94 44.36
CA LEU A 160 -14.98 11.78 44.69
C LEU A 160 -14.22 13.11 44.58
N PRO A 161 -13.15 13.34 45.37
CA PRO A 161 -12.26 14.49 45.17
C PRO A 161 -11.73 14.55 43.73
N GLU A 162 -11.59 15.75 43.16
CA GLU A 162 -11.19 15.95 41.74
C GLU A 162 -9.88 15.24 41.37
N GLU A 163 -8.93 15.15 42.31
CA GLU A 163 -7.65 14.44 42.12
C GLU A 163 -7.83 12.92 41.96
N GLU A 164 -8.77 12.33 42.69
CA GLU A 164 -9.06 10.89 42.63
C GLU A 164 -9.87 10.54 41.38
N GLN A 165 -10.79 11.43 40.97
CA GLN A 165 -11.48 11.35 39.68
C GLN A 165 -10.51 11.40 38.49
N GLN A 166 -9.50 12.27 38.54
CA GLN A 166 -8.51 12.40 37.46
C GLN A 166 -7.59 11.18 37.39
N ARG A 167 -7.17 10.63 38.53
CA ARG A 167 -6.37 9.40 38.59
C ARG A 167 -7.12 8.19 38.04
N ILE A 168 -8.37 7.99 38.47
CA ILE A 168 -9.22 6.90 37.97
C ILE A 168 -9.49 7.05 36.47
N LYS A 169 -9.74 8.29 35.98
CA LYS A 169 -9.89 8.56 34.54
C LYS A 169 -8.62 8.27 33.75
N ALA A 170 -7.44 8.58 34.28
CA ALA A 170 -6.16 8.32 33.61
C ALA A 170 -5.86 6.83 33.55
N GLU A 171 -6.03 6.12 34.66
CA GLU A 171 -5.79 4.68 34.78
C GLU A 171 -6.77 3.86 33.92
N GLN A 172 -8.06 4.23 33.91
CA GLN A 172 -9.05 3.63 33.02
C GLN A 172 -8.80 3.95 31.55
N ARG A 173 -8.20 5.11 31.23
CA ARG A 173 -7.84 5.47 29.85
C ARG A 173 -6.66 4.64 29.36
N GLU A 174 -5.65 4.41 30.19
CA GLU A 174 -4.54 3.50 29.87
C GLU A 174 -4.99 2.05 29.76
N GLU A 175 -5.84 1.56 30.67
CA GLU A 175 -6.31 0.17 30.63
C GLU A 175 -7.23 -0.09 29.41
N ARG A 176 -8.09 0.88 29.06
CA ARG A 176 -8.90 0.83 27.83
C ARG A 176 -8.06 0.96 26.58
N LEU A 177 -7.00 1.77 26.60
CA LEU A 177 -6.06 1.88 25.49
C LEU A 177 -5.32 0.56 25.28
N ASN A 178 -4.82 -0.06 26.35
CA ASN A 178 -4.13 -1.34 26.30
C ASN A 178 -5.05 -2.48 25.85
N LYS A 179 -6.28 -2.57 26.39
CA LYS A 179 -7.28 -3.55 25.91
C LYS A 179 -7.66 -3.33 24.45
N ARG A 180 -7.85 -2.07 24.02
CA ARG A 180 -8.10 -1.75 22.60
C ARG A 180 -6.91 -2.05 21.70
N ILE A 181 -5.67 -1.87 22.18
CA ILE A 181 -4.46 -2.25 21.44
C ILE A 181 -4.35 -3.77 21.34
N GLN A 182 -4.68 -4.51 22.39
CA GLN A 182 -4.70 -5.98 22.38
C GLN A 182 -5.80 -6.51 21.46
N GLU A 183 -7.03 -6.01 21.59
CA GLU A 183 -8.15 -6.36 20.73
C GLU A 183 -7.88 -5.97 19.27
N ALA A 184 -7.27 -4.80 19.01
CA ALA A 184 -6.88 -4.41 17.66
C ALA A 184 -5.75 -5.27 17.09
N LYS A 185 -4.80 -5.73 17.92
CA LYS A 185 -3.76 -6.67 17.52
C LYS A 185 -4.35 -8.04 17.19
N GLU A 186 -5.24 -8.55 18.04
CA GLU A 186 -5.94 -9.83 17.81
C GLU A 186 -6.86 -9.75 16.59
N LEU A 187 -7.56 -8.63 16.39
CA LEU A 187 -8.40 -8.42 15.20
C LEU A 187 -7.55 -8.29 13.93
N ALA A 188 -6.39 -7.63 14.01
CA ALA A 188 -5.44 -7.52 12.91
C ALA A 188 -4.81 -8.88 12.58
N GLU A 189 -4.46 -9.70 13.57
CA GLU A 189 -4.01 -11.09 13.36
C GLU A 189 -5.11 -11.97 12.75
N GLN A 190 -6.36 -11.78 13.19
CA GLN A 190 -7.52 -12.47 12.63
C GLN A 190 -7.85 -12.05 11.19
N GLN A 191 -7.57 -10.80 10.81
CA GLN A 191 -7.72 -10.31 9.44
C GLN A 191 -6.59 -10.75 8.51
N LYS A 192 -5.38 -10.98 9.05
CA LYS A 192 -4.22 -11.46 8.27
C LYS A 192 -4.32 -12.94 7.90
N THR A 193 -5.13 -13.71 8.60
CA THR A 193 -5.22 -15.16 8.39
C THR A 193 -6.27 -15.49 7.35
N THR A 194 -5.95 -16.38 6.41
CA THR A 194 -6.89 -16.76 5.35
C THR A 194 -8.02 -17.67 5.87
N LYS A 195 -9.15 -17.75 5.15
CA LYS A 195 -10.29 -18.56 5.60
C LYS A 195 -9.98 -20.05 5.53
N SER A 196 -9.19 -20.46 4.54
CA SER A 196 -8.75 -21.84 4.39
C SER A 196 -7.86 -22.28 5.56
N VAL A 197 -6.88 -21.47 5.97
CA VAL A 197 -6.06 -21.70 7.18
C VAL A 197 -6.91 -21.78 8.44
N ARG A 198 -7.84 -20.84 8.63
CA ARG A 198 -8.76 -20.84 9.76
C ARG A 198 -9.62 -22.10 9.82
N THR A 199 -10.10 -22.57 8.68
CA THR A 199 -10.95 -23.77 8.61
C THR A 199 -10.18 -25.00 9.08
N VAL A 200 -8.97 -25.23 8.56
CA VAL A 200 -8.13 -26.37 8.95
C VAL A 200 -7.71 -26.29 10.42
N TYR A 201 -7.35 -25.09 10.91
CA TYR A 201 -7.04 -24.88 12.32
C TYR A 201 -8.21 -25.25 13.24
N MET A 202 -9.43 -24.78 12.91
CA MET A 202 -10.63 -25.11 13.69
C MET A 202 -10.95 -26.61 13.66
N ASP A 203 -10.75 -27.26 12.51
CA ASP A 203 -10.96 -28.71 12.36
C ASP A 203 -9.94 -29.50 13.22
N LEU A 204 -8.68 -29.08 13.23
CA LEU A 204 -7.62 -29.65 14.07
C LEU A 204 -7.91 -29.50 15.57
N VAL A 205 -8.31 -28.30 16.00
CA VAL A 205 -8.65 -28.03 17.40
C VAL A 205 -9.84 -28.88 17.86
N LYS A 206 -10.87 -29.02 17.02
CA LYS A 206 -12.05 -29.85 17.33
C LYS A 206 -11.73 -31.34 17.42
N ALA A 207 -10.89 -31.85 16.51
CA ALA A 207 -10.58 -33.26 16.44
C ALA A 207 -9.56 -33.72 17.50
N PHE A 208 -8.62 -32.84 17.88
CA PHE A 208 -7.44 -33.24 18.67
C PHE A 208 -7.21 -32.39 19.93
N HIS A 209 -8.27 -31.81 20.52
CA HIS A 209 -8.13 -31.06 21.77
C HIS A 209 -7.55 -31.94 22.91
N PRO A 210 -6.49 -31.49 23.62
CA PRO A 210 -5.84 -32.28 24.68
C PRO A 210 -6.80 -32.72 25.81
N ASP A 211 -7.84 -31.94 26.09
CA ASP A 211 -8.83 -32.25 27.15
C ASP A 211 -9.73 -33.47 26.84
N LEU A 212 -9.73 -33.95 25.60
CA LEU A 212 -10.51 -35.12 25.20
C LEU A 212 -9.78 -36.44 25.49
N GLU A 213 -8.48 -36.40 25.83
CA GLU A 213 -7.64 -37.58 26.01
C GLU A 213 -7.49 -37.97 27.49
N LYS A 214 -7.62 -39.27 27.79
CA LYS A 214 -7.54 -39.80 29.17
C LYS A 214 -6.18 -40.40 29.52
N ASP A 215 -5.35 -40.67 28.51
CA ASP A 215 -3.98 -41.14 28.68
C ASP A 215 -3.01 -39.95 28.81
N GLU A 216 -2.29 -39.88 29.92
CA GLU A 216 -1.34 -38.80 30.23
C GLU A 216 -0.18 -38.72 29.23
N ALA A 217 0.26 -39.85 28.66
CA ALA A 217 1.35 -39.86 27.68
C ALA A 217 0.91 -39.28 26.32
N GLU A 218 -0.29 -39.66 25.84
CA GLU A 218 -0.87 -39.10 24.61
C GLU A 218 -1.32 -37.64 24.81
N LYS A 219 -1.71 -37.24 26.03
CA LYS A 219 -2.04 -35.85 26.36
C LYS A 219 -0.84 -34.92 26.22
N LEU A 220 0.35 -35.33 26.68
CA LEU A 220 1.59 -34.58 26.48
C LEU A 220 1.92 -34.41 25.00
N ARG A 221 1.84 -35.50 24.22
CA ARG A 221 2.07 -35.48 22.77
C ARG A 221 1.10 -34.55 22.05
N ARG A 222 -0.20 -34.62 22.36
CA ARG A 222 -1.22 -33.73 21.76
C ARG A 222 -1.03 -32.27 22.15
N THR A 223 -0.54 -32.01 23.35
CA THR A 223 -0.25 -30.63 23.80
C THR A 223 0.88 -30.02 22.99
N ASP A 224 1.96 -30.78 22.74
CA ASP A 224 3.07 -30.33 21.88
C ASP A 224 2.60 -30.07 20.45
N ILE A 225 1.85 -31.00 19.86
CA ILE A 225 1.29 -30.81 18.51
C ILE A 225 0.34 -29.60 18.48
N MET A 226 -0.47 -29.37 19.51
CA MET A 226 -1.35 -28.21 19.57
C MET A 226 -0.59 -26.88 19.63
N GLN A 227 0.57 -26.84 20.28
CA GLN A 227 1.47 -25.68 20.24
C GLN A 227 1.98 -25.45 18.82
N GLN A 228 2.41 -26.50 18.12
CA GLN A 228 2.86 -26.41 16.73
C GLN A 228 1.72 -25.99 15.77
N VAL A 229 0.49 -26.47 16.00
CA VAL A 229 -0.72 -26.07 15.26
C VAL A 229 -1.02 -24.60 15.47
N THR A 230 -0.92 -24.11 16.70
CA THR A 230 -1.12 -22.69 17.04
C THR A 230 -0.06 -21.81 16.38
N GLN A 231 1.20 -22.23 16.38
CA GLN A 231 2.27 -21.53 15.70
C GLN A 231 2.05 -21.48 14.19
N ALA A 232 1.71 -22.62 13.55
CA ALA A 232 1.44 -22.67 12.11
C ALA A 232 0.24 -21.79 11.71
N TYR A 233 -0.77 -21.69 12.58
CA TYR A 233 -1.89 -20.78 12.42
C TYR A 233 -1.47 -19.30 12.46
N GLN A 234 -0.63 -18.92 13.43
CA GLN A 234 -0.07 -17.56 13.53
C GLN A 234 0.80 -17.20 12.32
N GLU A 235 1.53 -18.18 11.79
CA GLU A 235 2.35 -18.05 10.57
C GLU A 235 1.53 -18.07 9.27
N ASN A 236 0.19 -18.22 9.36
CA ASN A 236 -0.71 -18.39 8.21
C ASN A 236 -0.30 -19.54 7.26
N ASN A 237 0.35 -20.57 7.81
CA ASN A 237 0.98 -21.65 7.03
C ASN A 237 0.06 -22.86 6.89
N LEU A 238 -0.74 -22.87 5.82
CA LEU A 238 -1.68 -23.95 5.55
C LEU A 238 -0.99 -25.32 5.39
N LEU A 239 0.14 -25.37 4.70
CA LEU A 239 0.84 -26.63 4.43
C LEU A 239 1.33 -27.28 5.72
N LYS A 240 1.87 -26.48 6.65
CA LYS A 240 2.29 -26.96 7.97
C LYS A 240 1.10 -27.47 8.79
N LEU A 241 -0.05 -26.80 8.75
CA LEU A 241 -1.28 -27.29 9.38
C LEU A 241 -1.75 -28.63 8.80
N LEU A 242 -1.76 -28.78 7.48
CA LEU A 242 -2.12 -30.04 6.82
C LEU A 242 -1.13 -31.16 7.16
N LYS A 243 0.17 -30.85 7.26
CA LYS A 243 1.19 -31.82 7.69
C LYS A 243 0.90 -32.33 9.10
N LEU A 244 0.63 -31.41 10.04
CA LEU A 244 0.29 -31.75 11.43
C LEU A 244 -1.01 -32.57 11.50
N GLN A 245 -2.00 -32.29 10.65
CA GLN A 245 -3.22 -33.09 10.56
C GLN A 245 -2.95 -34.53 10.15
N ILE A 246 -2.07 -34.74 9.16
CA ILE A 246 -1.69 -36.08 8.66
C ILE A 246 -0.90 -36.85 9.72
N GLU A 247 0.01 -36.19 10.44
CA GLU A 247 0.77 -36.79 11.55
C GLU A 247 -0.14 -37.19 12.72
N LEU A 248 -1.17 -36.39 13.02
CA LEU A 248 -2.17 -36.68 14.05
C LEU A 248 -3.10 -37.84 13.69
N ASP A 249 -3.46 -37.97 12.41
CA ASP A 249 -4.23 -39.10 11.87
C ASP A 249 -3.44 -40.43 11.88
N ARG A 250 -2.20 -40.42 12.39
CA ARG A 250 -1.25 -41.56 12.41
C ARG A 250 -0.94 -42.09 11.00
N ILE A 251 -0.99 -41.22 9.99
CA ILE A 251 -0.57 -41.54 8.63
C ILE A 251 0.92 -41.17 8.55
N ASP A 252 1.79 -42.16 8.41
CA ASP A 252 3.22 -41.92 8.15
C ASP A 252 3.38 -41.07 6.88
N GLN A 253 4.38 -40.18 6.86
CA GLN A 253 4.69 -39.35 5.68
C GLN A 253 4.96 -40.20 4.43
N ASP A 254 5.47 -41.42 4.60
CA ASP A 254 5.64 -42.42 3.52
C ASP A 254 4.31 -43.07 3.06
N GLN A 255 3.19 -42.84 3.76
CA GLN A 255 1.84 -43.28 3.42
C GLN A 255 0.95 -42.16 2.85
N LEU A 256 1.51 -40.97 2.56
CA LEU A 256 0.83 -39.91 1.79
C LEU A 256 0.28 -40.43 0.44
N GLU A 257 0.93 -41.43 -0.15
CA GLU A 257 0.46 -42.12 -1.37
C GLU A 257 -0.90 -42.82 -1.20
N ASN A 258 -1.25 -43.22 0.03
CA ASN A 258 -2.44 -43.99 0.38
C ASN A 258 -3.60 -43.14 0.92
N LEU A 259 -3.51 -41.80 0.84
CA LEU A 259 -4.61 -40.92 1.23
C LEU A 259 -5.91 -41.33 0.52
N SER A 260 -7.01 -41.39 1.28
CA SER A 260 -8.29 -41.77 0.71
C SER A 260 -8.72 -40.76 -0.36
N LYS A 261 -9.49 -41.24 -1.33
CA LYS A 261 -10.06 -40.41 -2.40
C LYS A 261 -10.84 -39.19 -1.85
N ASN A 262 -11.44 -39.31 -0.66
CA ASN A 262 -12.20 -38.24 -0.03
C ASN A 262 -11.29 -37.21 0.65
N GLN A 263 -10.26 -37.65 1.39
CA GLN A 263 -9.27 -36.76 2.01
C GLN A 263 -8.54 -35.92 0.96
N LEU A 264 -8.09 -36.54 -0.14
CA LEU A 264 -7.38 -35.84 -1.20
C LEU A 264 -8.26 -34.78 -1.90
N ASN A 265 -9.57 -35.02 -2.03
CA ASN A 265 -10.50 -34.01 -2.56
C ASN A 265 -10.67 -32.83 -1.60
N TYR A 266 -10.77 -33.11 -0.30
CA TYR A 266 -10.88 -32.08 0.72
C TYR A 266 -9.62 -31.21 0.71
N TYR A 267 -8.43 -31.82 0.73
CA TYR A 267 -7.18 -31.07 0.66
C TYR A 267 -7.04 -30.25 -0.62
N ASN A 268 -7.29 -30.82 -1.81
CA ASN A 268 -7.23 -30.06 -3.06
C ASN A 268 -8.22 -28.88 -3.07
N LYS A 269 -9.40 -29.04 -2.44
CA LYS A 269 -10.37 -27.95 -2.32
C LYS A 269 -9.83 -26.82 -1.42
N VAL A 270 -9.28 -27.15 -0.26
CA VAL A 270 -8.73 -26.16 0.68
C VAL A 270 -7.49 -25.48 0.09
N LEU A 271 -6.60 -26.24 -0.54
CA LEU A 271 -5.39 -25.70 -1.19
C LEU A 271 -5.75 -24.73 -2.33
N LYS A 272 -6.75 -25.06 -3.17
CA LYS A 272 -7.24 -24.12 -4.21
C LYS A 272 -7.74 -22.81 -3.62
N GLN A 273 -8.52 -22.89 -2.54
CA GLN A 273 -9.02 -21.71 -1.86
C GLN A 273 -7.87 -20.87 -1.31
N GLN A 274 -6.84 -21.48 -0.72
CA GLN A 274 -5.65 -20.77 -0.26
C GLN A 274 -4.90 -20.09 -1.41
N VAL A 275 -4.72 -20.76 -2.55
CA VAL A 275 -4.08 -20.15 -3.72
C VAL A 275 -4.86 -18.91 -4.18
N GLU A 276 -6.19 -18.98 -4.25
CA GLU A 276 -7.02 -17.83 -4.62
C GLU A 276 -6.90 -16.68 -3.60
N GLU A 277 -6.93 -16.99 -2.30
CA GLU A 277 -6.77 -16.02 -1.22
C GLU A 277 -5.38 -15.35 -1.26
N LEU A 278 -4.31 -16.11 -1.46
CA LEU A 278 -2.93 -15.59 -1.56
C LEU A 278 -2.69 -14.80 -2.85
N GLU A 279 -3.26 -15.20 -3.98
CA GLU A 279 -3.17 -14.46 -5.24
C GLU A 279 -3.80 -13.06 -5.11
N ILE A 280 -4.95 -12.94 -4.42
CA ILE A 280 -5.56 -11.64 -4.10
C ILE A 280 -4.63 -10.80 -3.22
N VAL A 281 -4.03 -11.39 -2.18
CA VAL A 281 -3.07 -10.68 -1.31
C VAL A 281 -1.87 -10.18 -2.11
N LYS A 282 -1.29 -11.03 -2.96
CA LYS A 282 -0.19 -10.67 -3.86
C LYS A 282 -0.59 -9.50 -4.76
N GLU A 283 -1.74 -9.59 -5.45
CA GLU A 283 -2.21 -8.55 -6.35
C GLU A 283 -2.40 -7.21 -5.62
N ASN A 284 -2.94 -7.23 -4.40
CA ASN A 284 -3.09 -6.03 -3.59
C ASN A 284 -1.75 -5.38 -3.25
N ILE A 285 -0.73 -6.15 -2.89
CA ILE A 285 0.62 -5.62 -2.65
C ILE A 285 1.23 -5.08 -3.94
N GLN A 286 1.07 -5.80 -5.06
CA GLN A 286 1.53 -5.35 -6.37
C GLN A 286 0.89 -4.02 -6.79
N LYS A 287 -0.41 -3.83 -6.52
CA LYS A 287 -1.12 -2.56 -6.75
C LYS A 287 -0.58 -1.44 -5.86
N LYS A 288 -0.30 -1.72 -4.58
CA LYS A 288 0.34 -0.74 -3.67
C LYS A 288 1.71 -0.31 -4.17
N ILE A 289 2.54 -1.27 -4.60
CA ILE A 289 3.84 -1.00 -5.22
C ILE A 289 3.66 -0.14 -6.48
N SER A 290 2.73 -0.54 -7.35
CA SER A 290 2.43 0.14 -8.61
C SER A 290 2.06 1.61 -8.41
N ALA A 291 1.23 1.91 -7.41
CA ALA A 291 0.80 3.26 -7.08
C ALA A 291 1.97 4.17 -6.68
N VAL A 292 3.02 3.60 -6.07
CA VAL A 292 4.18 4.36 -5.59
C VAL A 292 5.26 4.53 -6.67
N CYS A 293 5.60 3.45 -7.39
CA CYS A 293 6.73 3.47 -8.32
C CYS A 293 6.33 3.65 -9.80
N GLY A 294 5.04 3.69 -10.12
CA GLY A 294 4.53 3.81 -11.49
C GLY A 294 4.81 2.58 -12.36
N LEU A 295 5.25 1.47 -11.77
CA LEU A 295 5.44 0.20 -12.47
C LEU A 295 4.07 -0.47 -12.65
N PRO A 296 3.71 -1.03 -13.82
CA PRO A 296 2.50 -1.83 -13.94
C PRO A 296 2.51 -2.98 -12.92
N PHE A 297 1.41 -3.17 -12.18
CA PHE A 297 1.37 -4.10 -11.05
C PHE A 297 1.81 -5.54 -11.42
N GLN A 298 1.52 -5.97 -12.65
CA GLN A 298 1.91 -7.29 -13.20
C GLN A 298 3.44 -7.51 -13.30
N HIS A 299 4.23 -6.44 -13.23
CA HIS A 299 5.69 -6.49 -13.30
C HIS A 299 6.37 -6.36 -11.92
N ALA A 300 5.60 -6.10 -10.86
CA ALA A 300 6.11 -6.07 -9.48
C ALA A 300 6.26 -7.49 -8.93
N ASN A 301 7.21 -8.26 -9.48
CA ASN A 301 7.35 -9.70 -9.23
C ASN A 301 8.57 -10.08 -8.37
N SER A 302 9.38 -9.12 -7.94
CA SER A 302 10.51 -9.38 -7.04
C SER A 302 10.98 -8.09 -6.37
N LEU A 303 11.67 -8.23 -5.23
CA LEU A 303 12.30 -7.12 -4.52
C LEU A 303 13.25 -6.36 -5.44
N THR A 304 14.09 -7.08 -6.18
CA THR A 304 15.11 -6.47 -7.05
C THR A 304 14.48 -5.58 -8.12
N THR A 305 13.46 -6.06 -8.82
CA THR A 305 12.78 -5.28 -9.87
C THR A 305 12.15 -4.01 -9.32
N VAL A 306 11.49 -4.12 -8.17
CA VAL A 306 10.81 -3.01 -7.50
C VAL A 306 11.81 -1.94 -7.05
N ILE A 307 12.89 -2.34 -6.38
CA ILE A 307 13.92 -1.42 -5.88
C ILE A 307 14.72 -0.78 -7.02
N VAL A 308 15.02 -1.54 -8.09
CA VAL A 308 15.67 -0.98 -9.29
C VAL A 308 14.80 0.09 -9.91
N LYS A 309 13.50 -0.16 -10.10
CA LYS A 309 12.59 0.85 -10.66
C LYS A 309 12.48 2.08 -9.76
N PHE A 310 12.39 1.91 -8.44
CA PHE A 310 12.42 3.03 -7.49
C PHE A 310 13.69 3.88 -7.64
N ASN A 311 14.87 3.24 -7.69
CA ASN A 311 16.13 3.95 -7.88
C ASN A 311 16.21 4.66 -9.24
N THR A 312 15.65 4.06 -10.29
CA THR A 312 15.53 4.72 -11.60
C THR A 312 14.68 5.98 -11.51
N ASN A 313 13.53 5.95 -10.84
CA ASN A 313 12.68 7.14 -10.66
C ASN A 313 13.41 8.25 -9.88
N VAL A 314 14.17 7.89 -8.83
CA VAL A 314 15.00 8.85 -8.09
C VAL A 314 16.05 9.50 -9.00
N ASN A 315 16.68 8.73 -9.88
CA ASN A 315 17.67 9.25 -10.83
C ASN A 315 17.02 10.10 -11.94
N GLU A 316 15.85 9.72 -12.42
CA GLU A 316 15.04 10.52 -13.35
C GLU A 316 14.70 11.89 -12.73
N MET A 317 14.25 11.92 -11.47
CA MET A 317 13.98 13.18 -10.76
C MET A 317 15.24 14.06 -10.63
N LYS A 318 16.40 13.48 -10.31
CA LYS A 318 17.68 14.22 -10.30
C LYS A 318 18.05 14.79 -11.67
N ALA A 319 17.78 14.04 -12.74
CA ALA A 319 18.00 14.51 -14.10
C ALA A 319 17.05 15.68 -14.44
N GLU A 320 15.79 15.60 -14.04
CA GLU A 320 14.83 16.70 -14.21
C GLU A 320 15.21 17.95 -13.43
N ILE A 321 15.71 17.81 -12.20
CA ILE A 321 16.27 18.94 -11.43
C ILE A 321 17.44 19.60 -12.18
N LYS A 322 18.31 18.81 -12.81
CA LYS A 322 19.40 19.35 -13.62
C LYS A 322 18.86 20.07 -14.87
N ASN A 323 17.82 19.53 -15.51
CA ASN A 323 17.20 20.12 -16.68
C ASN A 323 16.54 21.46 -16.35
N ILE A 324 15.68 21.51 -15.32
CA ILE A 324 14.98 22.73 -14.92
C ILE A 324 15.95 23.84 -14.50
N ARG A 325 17.06 23.48 -13.84
CA ARG A 325 18.12 24.43 -13.50
C ARG A 325 18.78 25.04 -14.75
N ASN A 326 18.92 24.28 -15.82
CA ASN A 326 19.43 24.81 -17.09
C ASN A 326 18.40 25.71 -17.79
N VAL A 327 17.11 25.34 -17.72
CA VAL A 327 16.01 26.18 -18.21
C VAL A 327 15.98 27.53 -17.50
N ILE A 328 16.07 27.54 -16.16
CA ILE A 328 16.15 28.77 -15.36
C ILE A 328 17.30 29.66 -15.82
N LYS A 329 18.48 29.09 -16.09
CA LYS A 329 19.63 29.85 -16.59
C LYS A 329 19.38 30.45 -17.98
N SER A 330 18.74 29.70 -18.89
CA SER A 330 18.47 30.19 -20.23
C SER A 330 17.36 31.25 -20.24
N TRP A 331 16.29 31.05 -19.47
CA TRP A 331 15.12 31.94 -19.43
C TRP A 331 15.36 33.25 -18.68
N LYS A 332 16.45 33.35 -17.90
CA LYS A 332 16.96 34.65 -17.42
C LYS A 332 17.34 35.59 -18.58
N VAL A 333 17.57 35.06 -19.78
CA VAL A 333 17.76 35.84 -21.01
C VAL A 333 16.41 35.93 -21.76
N PRO A 334 15.80 37.13 -21.87
CA PRO A 334 14.46 37.28 -22.44
C PRO A 334 14.31 36.74 -23.88
N SER A 335 15.37 36.78 -24.70
CA SER A 335 15.32 36.23 -26.06
C SER A 335 15.13 34.72 -26.10
N GLN A 336 15.69 33.98 -25.14
CA GLN A 336 15.55 32.52 -25.04
C GLN A 336 14.15 32.13 -24.58
N LEU A 337 13.60 32.86 -23.59
CA LEU A 337 12.21 32.69 -23.18
C LEU A 337 11.26 33.01 -24.35
N LYS A 338 11.52 34.07 -25.11
CA LYS A 338 10.74 34.38 -26.32
C LYS A 338 10.80 33.26 -27.36
N ALA A 339 11.97 32.66 -27.58
CA ALA A 339 12.11 31.53 -28.50
C ALA A 339 11.24 30.33 -28.08
N TYR A 340 11.16 30.04 -26.78
CA TYR A 340 10.24 29.03 -26.27
C TYR A 340 8.76 29.42 -26.50
N LEU A 341 8.36 30.65 -26.16
CA LEU A 341 6.99 31.14 -26.34
C LEU A 341 6.51 31.15 -27.79
N LYS A 342 7.43 31.27 -28.77
CA LYS A 342 7.11 31.11 -30.19
C LYS A 342 6.62 29.70 -30.52
N THR A 343 7.27 28.69 -29.94
CA THR A 343 6.91 27.28 -30.16
C THR A 343 5.72 26.83 -29.32
N TYR A 344 5.41 27.54 -28.23
CA TYR A 344 4.33 27.19 -27.31
C TYR A 344 2.96 27.62 -27.84
N GLN A 345 1.97 26.73 -27.69
CA GLN A 345 0.57 26.99 -28.03
C GLN A 345 -0.30 26.76 -26.80
N ILE A 346 -1.18 27.71 -26.51
CA ILE A 346 -2.18 27.56 -25.46
C ILE A 346 -3.17 26.48 -25.89
N PRO A 347 -3.41 25.44 -25.09
CA PRO A 347 -4.40 24.41 -25.40
C PRO A 347 -5.77 25.01 -25.73
N GLY A 348 -6.32 24.67 -26.90
CA GLY A 348 -7.63 25.15 -27.34
C GLY A 348 -7.65 26.47 -28.12
N GLN A 349 -6.50 27.11 -28.40
CA GLN A 349 -6.41 28.23 -29.35
C GLN A 349 -5.95 27.78 -30.75
N SER A 350 -6.53 28.37 -31.81
CA SER A 350 -6.09 28.15 -33.21
C SER A 350 -4.71 28.75 -33.45
N PHE A 351 -3.92 28.13 -34.32
CA PHE A 351 -2.62 28.64 -34.78
C PHE A 351 -2.83 30.05 -35.35
N LEU A 352 -2.17 31.05 -34.78
CA LEU A 352 -2.02 32.37 -35.39
C LEU A 352 -0.64 32.35 -36.04
N ASP A 353 -0.60 32.15 -37.36
CA ASP A 353 0.64 32.26 -38.15
C ASP A 353 1.20 33.67 -37.97
N GLU A 354 2.46 33.77 -37.55
CA GLU A 354 3.18 35.05 -37.35
C GLU A 354 3.58 35.75 -38.65
N ASP A 355 3.09 35.29 -39.81
CA ASP A 355 3.46 35.81 -41.15
C ASP A 355 2.36 36.65 -41.83
N GLU A 356 1.25 36.96 -41.16
CA GLU A 356 0.29 37.98 -41.62
C GLU A 356 0.35 39.21 -40.69
N ASP A 357 1.36 40.06 -40.93
CA ASP A 357 1.26 41.54 -41.07
C ASP A 357 2.63 42.18 -41.34
#